data_AF-A0A1B6JSQ1-F1
#
_entry.id   AF-A0A1B6JSQ1-F1
#
_cell.length_a   1.000
_cell.length_b   1.000
_cell.length_c   1.000
_cell.angle_alpha   90.00
_cell.angle_beta   90.00
_cell.angle_gamma   90.00
#
_symmetry.space_group_name_H-M   'P 1'
#
loop_
_entity.id
_entity.type
_entity.pdbx_description
1 polymer ?
#
loop_
_entity_poly.entity_id
_entity_poly.type
_entity_poly.pdbx_seq_one_letter_code
_entity_poly.pdbx_strand_id
1 'polypeptide(L)'
;MAKGEFDNLSGKGKPLSTRQDHYNPYVDLVTHKMNQVMIDNGFMPEWISLQKEIRSDCERVREGLEKVRAGLSDPPLPQLEAERWTAAINDVKEDVQALNAKIGKFNLVVPLLPNQMLLFDLDQEATKILNSPPKKFEEPKPKPSKIKHESQDTLISMLVSVFNR
;
A
#
# COMPACT_ATOMS: atom_id res chain seq x y z
N MET A 1 -26.23 -38.59 28.46
CA MET A 1 -25.89 -38.36 29.88
C MET A 1 -25.29 -36.97 29.99
N ALA A 2 -26.00 -36.02 30.58
CA ALA A 2 -25.51 -34.65 30.85
C ALA A 2 -26.40 -34.04 31.96
N LYS A 3 -26.45 -34.69 33.12
CA LYS A 3 -27.05 -34.07 34.30
C LYS A 3 -26.03 -33.06 34.82
N GLY A 4 -26.38 -31.78 34.77
CA GLY A 4 -25.53 -30.64 35.16
C GLY A 4 -25.22 -30.55 36.66
N GLU A 5 -24.97 -31.67 37.33
CA GLU A 5 -24.66 -31.75 38.78
C GLU A 5 -23.26 -31.20 39.13
N PHE A 6 -22.47 -30.80 38.12
CA PHE A 6 -21.13 -30.21 38.27
C PHE A 6 -21.05 -28.72 37.93
N ASP A 7 -22.14 -28.10 37.48
CA ASP A 7 -22.22 -26.65 37.29
C ASP A 7 -22.50 -25.99 38.65
N ASN A 8 -21.60 -25.10 39.09
CA ASN A 8 -21.76 -24.27 40.29
C ASN A 8 -21.52 -24.96 41.67
N LEU A 9 -20.58 -25.90 41.76
CA LEU A 9 -20.12 -26.47 43.04
C LEU A 9 -19.43 -25.42 43.93
N SER A 10 -19.61 -25.52 45.25
CA SER A 10 -18.91 -24.66 46.23
C SER A 10 -17.39 -24.85 46.12
N GLY A 11 -16.67 -23.79 45.78
CA GLY A 11 -15.22 -23.82 45.53
C GLY A 11 -14.83 -23.88 44.04
N LYS A 12 -15.78 -23.95 43.11
CA LYS A 12 -15.51 -23.69 41.69
C LYS A 12 -15.22 -22.19 41.51
N GLY A 13 -14.02 -21.87 41.05
CA GLY A 13 -13.69 -20.51 40.62
C GLY A 13 -14.57 -20.07 39.45
N LYS A 14 -14.83 -18.77 39.34
CA LYS A 14 -15.52 -18.22 38.17
C LYS A 14 -14.63 -18.44 36.93
N PRO A 15 -15.16 -18.95 35.81
CA PRO A 15 -14.38 -19.04 34.59
C PRO A 15 -13.84 -17.66 34.23
N LEU A 16 -12.57 -17.62 33.78
CA LEU A 16 -11.97 -16.38 33.28
C LEU A 16 -12.89 -15.79 32.23
N SER A 17 -13.15 -14.48 32.34
CA SER A 17 -14.10 -13.83 31.45
C SER A 17 -13.47 -13.84 30.06
N THR A 18 -13.99 -14.62 29.12
CA THR A 18 -13.45 -14.74 27.75
C THR A 18 -13.46 -13.43 26.96
N ARG A 19 -14.06 -12.37 27.52
CA ARG A 19 -14.01 -10.99 27.01
C ARG A 19 -12.78 -10.21 27.46
N GLN A 20 -11.88 -10.81 28.24
CA GLN A 20 -10.63 -10.17 28.68
C GLN A 20 -9.51 -10.21 27.63
N ASP A 21 -9.70 -10.91 26.51
CA ASP A 21 -8.61 -11.11 25.53
C ASP A 21 -8.15 -9.79 24.86
N HIS A 22 -8.89 -8.69 25.02
CA HIS A 22 -8.51 -7.37 24.51
C HIS A 22 -8.53 -6.24 25.55
N TYR A 23 -8.84 -6.50 26.83
CA TYR A 23 -8.81 -5.42 27.83
C TYR A 23 -7.39 -5.25 28.36
N ASN A 24 -6.66 -4.27 27.82
CA ASN A 24 -5.38 -3.86 28.38
C ASN A 24 -5.60 -3.26 29.78
N PRO A 25 -5.15 -3.90 30.88
CA PRO A 25 -5.38 -3.42 32.24
C PRO A 25 -4.67 -2.09 32.54
N TYR A 26 -3.75 -1.66 31.67
CA TYR A 26 -3.04 -0.39 31.77
C TYR A 26 -3.75 0.75 31.02
N VAL A 27 -4.89 0.48 30.39
CA VAL A 27 -5.67 1.47 29.61
C VAL A 27 -7.03 1.65 30.28
N ASP A 28 -7.46 2.90 30.42
CA ASP A 28 -8.77 3.18 31.00
C ASP A 28 -9.91 2.76 30.05
N LEU A 29 -11.09 2.53 30.62
CA LEU A 29 -12.24 2.03 29.86
C LEU A 29 -12.65 2.99 28.72
N VAL A 30 -12.47 4.30 28.91
CA VAL A 30 -12.83 5.30 27.91
C VAL A 30 -11.89 5.22 26.71
N THR A 31 -10.57 5.19 26.92
CA THR A 31 -9.59 5.06 25.81
C THR A 31 -9.76 3.74 25.08
N HIS A 32 -9.97 2.64 25.80
CA HIS A 32 -10.21 1.34 25.16
C HIS A 32 -11.44 1.39 24.24
N LYS A 33 -12.56 1.93 24.72
CA LYS A 33 -13.78 2.07 23.90
C LYS A 33 -13.58 3.02 22.72
N MET A 34 -12.83 4.11 22.89
CA MET A 34 -12.51 5.02 21.80
C MET A 34 -11.69 4.31 20.71
N ASN A 35 -10.64 3.59 21.09
CA ASN A 35 -9.84 2.79 20.16
C ASN A 35 -10.68 1.74 19.44
N GLN A 36 -11.58 1.06 20.17
CA GLN A 36 -12.50 0.09 19.58
C GLN A 36 -13.41 0.73 18.53
N VAL A 37 -14.06 1.86 18.85
CA VAL A 37 -14.92 2.58 17.91
C VAL A 37 -14.13 3.05 16.68
N MET A 38 -12.89 3.54 16.86
CA MET A 38 -12.04 3.91 15.73
C MET A 38 -11.75 2.72 14.81
N ILE A 39 -11.39 1.57 15.38
CA ILE A 39 -11.14 0.33 14.62
C ILE A 39 -12.41 -0.12 13.89
N ASP A 40 -13.56 -0.12 14.56
CA ASP A 40 -14.85 -0.55 14.00
C ASP A 40 -15.30 0.33 12.82
N ASN A 41 -14.93 1.62 12.84
CA ASN A 41 -15.18 2.56 11.73
C ASN A 41 -14.09 2.54 10.63
N GLY A 42 -13.08 1.67 10.75
CA GLY A 42 -11.98 1.58 9.78
C GLY A 42 -11.02 2.77 9.82
N PHE A 43 -10.95 3.49 10.94
CA PHE A 43 -10.02 4.61 11.09
C PHE A 43 -8.58 4.12 11.05
N MET A 44 -7.76 4.77 10.22
CA MET A 44 -6.34 4.48 10.09
C MET A 44 -5.51 5.63 10.70
N PRO A 45 -4.60 5.33 11.64
CA PRO A 45 -3.64 6.32 12.12
C PRO A 45 -2.79 6.91 10.98
N GLU A 46 -2.44 8.18 11.10
CA GLU A 46 -1.70 8.94 10.08
C GLU A 46 -0.42 8.23 9.63
N TRP A 47 0.37 7.71 10.57
CA TRP A 47 1.62 7.02 10.26
C TRP A 47 1.42 5.77 9.40
N ILE A 48 0.25 5.09 9.48
CA ILE A 48 -0.05 3.94 8.62
C ILE A 48 -0.32 4.42 7.19
N SER A 49 -1.04 5.53 7.00
CA SER A 49 -1.25 6.12 5.67
C SER A 49 0.09 6.57 5.07
N LEU A 50 0.88 7.33 5.84
CA LEU A 50 2.19 7.82 5.43
C LEU A 50 3.13 6.66 5.05
N GLN A 51 3.13 5.56 5.81
CA GLN A 51 3.95 4.39 5.48
C GLN A 51 3.57 3.79 4.12
N LYS A 52 2.27 3.69 3.81
CA LYS A 52 1.79 3.19 2.51
C LYS A 52 2.20 4.12 1.38
N GLU A 53 2.04 5.43 1.58
CA GLU A 53 2.44 6.45 0.60
C GLU A 53 3.95 6.41 0.32
N ILE A 54 4.79 6.36 1.37
CA ILE A 54 6.25 6.27 1.23
C ILE A 54 6.63 5.02 0.44
N ARG A 55 6.03 3.86 0.72
CA ARG A 55 6.30 2.63 -0.03
C ARG A 55 5.92 2.77 -1.50
N SER A 56 4.74 3.32 -1.79
CA SER A 56 4.29 3.56 -3.16
C SER A 56 5.20 4.55 -3.91
N ASP A 57 5.68 5.60 -3.23
CA ASP A 57 6.60 6.58 -3.83
C ASP A 57 7.98 5.97 -4.09
N CYS A 58 8.51 5.17 -3.16
CA CYS A 58 9.75 4.40 -3.38
C CYS A 58 9.64 3.48 -4.60
N GLU A 59 8.51 2.78 -4.75
CA GLU A 59 8.25 1.91 -5.90
C GLU A 59 8.17 2.72 -7.20
N ARG A 60 7.47 3.87 -7.19
CA ARG A 60 7.38 4.76 -8.36
C ARG A 60 8.74 5.28 -8.82
N VAL A 61 9.59 5.71 -7.88
CA VAL A 61 10.97 6.15 -8.16
C VAL A 61 11.79 5.01 -8.77
N ARG A 62 11.73 3.81 -8.17
CA ARG A 62 12.44 2.63 -8.69
C ARG A 62 11.95 2.23 -10.07
N GLU A 63 10.65 2.15 -10.29
CA GLU A 63 10.07 1.83 -11.61
C GLU A 63 10.46 2.84 -12.69
N GLY A 64 10.53 4.14 -12.34
CA GLY A 64 10.99 5.18 -13.25
C GLY A 64 12.42 4.92 -13.72
N LEU A 65 13.33 4.64 -12.79
CA LEU A 65 14.73 4.33 -13.09
C LEU A 65 14.89 2.98 -13.82
N GLU A 66 14.15 1.94 -13.42
CA GLU A 66 14.17 0.64 -14.07
C GLU A 66 13.70 0.72 -15.54
N LYS A 67 12.70 1.55 -15.85
CA LYS A 67 12.22 1.76 -17.23
C LYS A 67 13.30 2.38 -18.11
N VAL A 68 14.02 3.38 -17.60
CA VAL A 68 15.16 3.97 -18.32
C VAL A 68 16.26 2.91 -18.49
N ARG A 69 16.56 2.15 -17.43
CA ARG A 69 17.56 1.08 -17.45
C ARG A 69 17.27 0.01 -18.49
N ALA A 70 15.99 -0.34 -18.71
CA ALA A 70 15.59 -1.33 -19.72
C ALA A 70 15.90 -0.89 -21.15
N GLY A 71 16.04 0.41 -21.41
CA GLY A 71 16.43 0.96 -22.72
C GLY A 71 17.94 1.18 -22.90
N LEU A 72 18.77 0.83 -21.91
CA LEU A 72 20.22 1.00 -21.93
C LEU A 72 20.94 -0.33 -22.21
N SER A 73 22.15 -0.26 -22.74
CA SER A 73 23.01 -1.43 -22.97
C SER A 73 23.57 -2.01 -21.67
N ASP A 74 24.19 -3.19 -21.75
CA ASP A 74 24.94 -3.72 -20.62
C ASP A 74 26.10 -2.78 -20.23
N PRO A 75 26.46 -2.70 -18.94
CA PRO A 75 27.57 -1.87 -18.48
C PRO A 75 28.90 -2.46 -18.97
N PRO A 76 29.92 -1.65 -19.31
CA PRO A 76 29.98 -0.19 -19.21
C PRO A 76 29.17 0.53 -20.30
N LEU A 77 28.47 1.60 -19.91
CA LEU A 77 27.60 2.37 -20.81
C LEU A 77 28.42 3.23 -21.80
N PRO A 78 27.99 3.32 -23.08
CA PRO A 78 28.46 4.34 -24.01
C PRO A 78 28.23 5.76 -23.47
N GLN A 79 29.05 6.74 -23.88
CA GLN A 79 28.99 8.10 -23.34
C GLN A 79 27.59 8.75 -23.47
N LEU A 80 26.94 8.60 -24.61
CA LEU A 80 25.59 9.13 -24.84
C LEU A 80 24.54 8.49 -23.90
N GLU A 81 24.69 7.20 -23.62
CA GLU A 81 23.80 6.47 -22.71
C GLU A 81 24.05 6.82 -21.25
N ALA A 82 25.30 7.05 -20.87
CA ALA A 82 25.67 7.55 -19.56
C ALA A 82 25.07 8.95 -19.29
N GLU A 83 25.09 9.85 -20.28
CA GLU A 83 24.45 11.17 -20.18
C GLU A 83 22.91 11.06 -20.03
N ARG A 84 22.28 10.11 -20.73
CA ARG A 84 20.84 9.85 -20.56
C ARG A 84 20.52 9.30 -19.18
N TRP A 85 21.38 8.44 -18.63
CA TRP A 85 21.22 7.90 -17.28
C TRP A 85 21.39 8.97 -16.21
N THR A 86 22.37 9.85 -16.33
CA THR A 86 22.56 10.96 -15.38
C THR A 86 21.42 11.98 -15.46
N ALA A 87 20.89 12.26 -16.64
CA ALA A 87 19.68 13.06 -16.80
C ALA A 87 18.48 12.44 -16.07
N ALA A 88 18.25 11.13 -16.25
CA ALA A 88 17.17 10.42 -15.57
C ALA A 88 17.31 10.43 -14.03
N ILE A 89 18.53 10.34 -13.51
CA ILE A 89 18.78 10.48 -12.06
C ILE A 89 18.43 11.90 -11.58
N ASN A 90 18.83 12.92 -12.35
CA ASN A 90 18.55 14.32 -12.00
C ASN A 90 17.05 14.63 -12.01
N ASP A 91 16.28 14.08 -12.96
CA ASP A 91 14.84 14.29 -13.04
C ASP A 91 14.10 13.78 -11.80
N VAL A 92 14.57 12.68 -11.20
CA VAL A 92 13.93 12.06 -10.02
C VAL A 92 14.45 12.62 -8.70
N LYS A 93 15.45 13.51 -8.75
CA LYS A 93 16.10 14.07 -7.55
C LYS A 93 15.14 14.88 -6.67
N GLU A 94 14.28 15.70 -7.29
CA GLU A 94 13.28 16.50 -6.56
C GLU A 94 12.23 15.60 -5.89
N ASP A 95 11.78 14.56 -6.59
CA ASP A 95 10.85 13.56 -6.06
C ASP A 95 11.45 12.81 -4.85
N VAL A 96 12.74 12.45 -4.91
CA VAL A 96 13.43 11.82 -3.78
C VAL A 96 13.59 12.77 -2.60
N GLN A 97 13.81 14.07 -2.84
CA GLN A 97 13.84 15.05 -1.74
C GLN A 97 12.48 15.14 -1.05
N ALA A 98 11.38 15.19 -1.80
CA ALA A 98 10.03 15.18 -1.24
C ALA A 98 9.73 13.87 -0.49
N LEU A 99 10.16 12.72 -1.03
CA LEU A 99 10.06 11.42 -0.38
C LEU A 99 10.83 11.39 0.95
N ASN A 100 12.06 11.90 0.97
CA ASN A 100 12.88 11.96 2.17
C ASN A 100 12.30 12.89 3.24
N ALA A 101 11.65 13.98 2.84
CA ALA A 101 10.87 14.82 3.76
C ALA A 101 9.68 14.06 4.37
N LYS A 102 8.96 13.24 3.58
CA LYS A 102 7.88 12.37 4.09
C LYS A 102 8.41 11.32 5.06
N ILE A 103 9.55 10.69 4.76
CA ILE A 103 10.23 9.74 5.64
C ILE A 103 10.60 10.41 6.97
N GLY A 104 11.14 11.64 6.91
CA GLY A 104 11.42 12.45 8.09
C GLY A 104 10.17 12.68 8.95
N LYS A 105 9.05 13.09 8.33
CA LYS A 105 7.78 13.25 9.03
C LYS A 105 7.30 11.94 9.65
N PHE A 106 7.36 10.84 8.91
CA PHE A 106 6.97 9.52 9.40
C PHE A 106 7.79 9.11 10.63
N ASN A 107 9.11 9.33 10.62
CA ASN A 107 9.99 8.99 11.73
C ASN A 107 9.69 9.78 13.01
N LEU A 108 9.09 10.96 12.89
CA LEU A 108 8.66 11.79 14.02
C LEU A 108 7.31 11.37 14.60
N VAL A 109 6.44 10.75 13.80
CA VAL A 109 5.07 10.38 14.21
C VAL A 109 4.96 8.91 14.63
N VAL A 110 5.86 8.05 14.16
CA VAL A 110 5.79 6.62 14.44
C VAL A 110 5.97 6.32 15.93
N PRO A 111 5.11 5.49 16.54
CA PRO A 111 5.10 5.29 18.00
C PRO A 111 6.27 4.46 18.52
N LEU A 112 6.98 3.73 17.65
CA LEU A 112 8.06 2.81 18.02
C LEU A 112 9.31 3.07 17.18
N LEU A 113 10.46 3.21 17.83
CA LEU A 113 11.78 3.35 17.18
C LEU A 113 12.09 2.27 16.11
N PRO A 114 11.86 0.96 16.33
CA PRO A 114 12.15 -0.04 15.30
C PRO A 114 11.30 0.10 14.03
N ASN A 115 10.21 0.87 14.08
CA ASN A 115 9.36 1.12 12.91
C ASN A 115 9.81 2.34 12.10
N GLN A 116 10.84 3.09 12.55
CA GLN A 116 11.41 4.19 11.77
C GLN A 116 12.05 3.68 10.48
N MET A 117 12.06 4.55 9.46
CA MET A 117 12.56 4.26 8.13
C MET A 117 13.85 5.03 7.85
N LEU A 118 14.77 4.42 7.11
CA LEU A 118 15.94 5.12 6.58
C LEU A 118 15.55 6.01 5.42
N LEU A 119 16.33 7.07 5.22
CA LEU A 119 16.20 7.94 4.05
C LEU A 119 16.52 7.14 2.77
N PHE A 120 15.85 7.51 1.69
CA PHE A 120 16.06 6.96 0.37
C PHE A 120 17.33 7.57 -0.23
N ASP A 121 18.35 6.73 -0.44
CA ASP A 121 19.61 7.07 -1.08
C ASP A 121 19.52 6.79 -2.59
N LEU A 122 19.41 7.86 -3.38
CA LEU A 122 19.25 7.78 -4.83
C LEU A 122 20.48 7.20 -5.53
N ASP A 123 21.68 7.55 -5.08
CA ASP A 123 22.92 7.14 -5.74
C ASP A 123 23.19 5.65 -5.55
N GLN A 124 22.93 5.14 -4.34
CA GLN A 124 23.02 3.70 -4.05
C GLN A 124 21.98 2.90 -4.83
N GLU A 125 20.73 3.36 -4.87
CA GLU A 125 19.66 2.68 -5.61
C GLU A 125 19.93 2.73 -7.12
N ALA A 126 20.41 3.85 -7.67
CA ALA A 126 20.78 3.95 -9.08
C ALA A 126 21.92 2.99 -9.45
N THR A 127 22.95 2.91 -8.60
CA THR A 127 24.08 1.97 -8.81
C THR A 127 23.61 0.52 -8.76
N LYS A 128 22.72 0.20 -7.81
CA LYS A 128 22.12 -1.12 -7.67
C LYS A 128 21.29 -1.51 -8.90
N ILE A 129 20.47 -0.58 -9.41
CA ILE A 129 19.65 -0.80 -10.62
C ILE A 129 20.55 -0.98 -11.85
N LEU A 130 21.63 -0.20 -11.97
CA LEU A 130 22.55 -0.31 -13.10
C LEU A 130 23.24 -1.68 -13.17
N ASN A 131 23.65 -2.21 -12.01
CA ASN A 131 24.30 -3.52 -11.88
C ASN A 131 23.33 -4.70 -11.98
N SER A 132 22.03 -4.47 -11.80
CA SER A 132 21.00 -5.49 -11.93
C SER A 132 20.69 -5.76 -13.40
N PRO A 133 20.34 -7.01 -13.80
CA PRO A 133 19.88 -7.28 -15.16
C PRO A 133 18.62 -6.46 -15.49
N PRO A 134 18.48 -5.95 -16.73
CA PRO A 134 17.34 -5.15 -17.11
C PRO A 134 16.05 -5.96 -16.97
N LYS A 135 15.10 -5.41 -16.21
CA LYS A 135 13.78 -6.00 -16.03
C LYS A 135 12.99 -5.84 -17.33
N LYS A 136 12.40 -6.93 -17.84
CA LYS A 136 11.49 -6.87 -18.98
C LYS A 136 10.19 -6.23 -18.52
N PHE A 137 9.94 -5.00 -18.95
CA PHE A 137 8.64 -4.39 -18.82
C PHE A 137 7.75 -4.92 -19.96
N GLU A 138 6.91 -5.90 -19.67
CA GLU A 138 5.79 -6.20 -20.55
C GLU A 138 4.81 -5.04 -20.43
N GLU A 139 4.57 -4.31 -21.53
CA GLU A 139 3.46 -3.37 -21.57
C GLU A 139 2.19 -4.12 -21.16
N PRO A 140 1.39 -3.59 -20.21
CA PRO A 140 0.16 -4.24 -19.84
C PRO A 140 -0.71 -4.31 -21.10
N LYS A 141 -0.86 -5.51 -21.67
CA LYS A 141 -1.82 -5.77 -22.74
C LYS A 141 -3.13 -5.10 -22.33
N PRO A 142 -3.74 -4.26 -23.19
CA PRO A 142 -4.99 -3.61 -22.83
C PRO A 142 -5.96 -4.71 -22.42
N LYS A 143 -6.32 -4.73 -21.13
CA LYS A 143 -7.35 -5.67 -20.65
C LYS A 143 -8.56 -5.41 -21.54
N PRO A 144 -9.14 -6.42 -22.22
CA PRO A 144 -10.35 -6.20 -22.98
C PRO A 144 -11.37 -5.65 -21.97
N SER A 145 -11.74 -4.38 -22.18
CA SER A 145 -12.81 -3.76 -21.44
C SER A 145 -14.04 -4.62 -21.70
N LYS A 146 -14.43 -5.42 -20.71
CA LYS A 146 -15.79 -5.96 -20.67
C LYS A 146 -16.71 -4.78 -20.41
N ILE A 147 -16.95 -3.98 -21.45
CA ILE A 147 -18.13 -3.15 -21.53
C ILE A 147 -19.27 -4.14 -21.48
N LYS A 148 -19.93 -4.25 -20.32
CA LYS A 148 -21.26 -4.83 -20.27
C LYS A 148 -22.14 -3.96 -21.17
N HIS A 149 -22.36 -4.39 -22.40
CA HIS A 149 -23.48 -3.93 -23.21
C HIS A 149 -24.74 -4.48 -22.54
N GLU A 150 -25.17 -3.83 -21.47
CA GLU A 150 -26.43 -4.10 -20.81
C GLU A 150 -27.34 -2.90 -21.11
N SER A 151 -28.36 -3.15 -21.93
CA SER A 151 -29.58 -2.34 -22.07
C SER A 151 -29.54 -1.06 -22.92
N GLN A 152 -29.06 -1.12 -24.18
CA GLN A 152 -29.45 -0.12 -25.20
C GLN A 152 -30.39 -0.68 -26.29
N ASP A 153 -30.42 -2.00 -26.49
CA ASP A 153 -31.28 -2.62 -27.50
C ASP A 153 -32.77 -2.57 -27.15
N THR A 154 -33.12 -2.42 -25.86
CA THR A 154 -34.51 -2.28 -25.41
C THR A 154 -35.11 -0.93 -25.76
N LEU A 155 -34.34 0.16 -25.71
CA LEU A 155 -34.84 1.50 -26.05
C LEU A 155 -34.97 1.70 -27.56
N ILE A 156 -34.00 1.19 -28.34
CA ILE A 156 -34.03 1.28 -29.80
C ILE A 156 -35.14 0.39 -30.37
N SER A 157 -35.34 -0.83 -29.84
CA SER A 157 -36.44 -1.70 -30.27
C SER A 157 -37.83 -1.13 -29.94
N MET A 158 -37.96 -0.43 -28.80
CA MET A 158 -39.21 0.23 -28.43
C MET A 158 -39.56 1.37 -29.40
N LEU A 159 -38.57 2.18 -29.80
CA LEU A 159 -38.73 3.28 -30.78
C LEU A 159 -39.11 2.78 -32.18
N VAL A 160 -38.50 1.68 -32.64
CA VAL A 160 -38.81 1.09 -33.96
C VAL A 160 -40.23 0.51 -34.00
N SER A 161 -40.75 -0.01 -32.87
CA SER A 161 -42.12 -0.53 -32.80
C SER A 161 -43.21 0.55 -32.93
N VAL A 162 -42.89 1.81 -32.59
CA VAL A 162 -43.84 2.94 -32.66
C VAL A 162 -43.96 3.49 -34.09
N PHE A 163 -42.91 3.35 -34.91
CA PHE A 163 -42.90 3.87 -36.29
C PHE A 163 -43.42 2.87 -37.32
N ASN A 164 -43.69 1.62 -36.94
CA ASN A 164 -44.09 0.55 -37.87
C ASN A 164 -45.55 0.11 -37.69
N ARG A 165 -46.45 1.07 -37.42
CA ARG A 165 -47.89 0.85 -37.33
C ARG A 165 -48.64 1.59 -38.43
#